data_AF-A0A9D6UF47-F1
#
_entry.id   AF-A0A9D6UF47-F1
#
_cell.length_a   1.000
_cell.length_b   1.000
_cell.length_c   1.000
_cell.angle_alpha   90.00
_cell.angle_beta   90.00
_cell.angle_gamma   90.00
#
_symmetry.space_group_name_H-M   'P 1'
#
loop_
_entity.id
_entity.type
_entity.pdbx_description
1 polymer ?
#
loop_
_entity_poly.entity_id
_entity_poly.type
_entity_poly.pdbx_seq_one_letter_code
_entity_poly.pdbx_strand_id
1 'polypeptide(L)'
;MIKLALTTALAAAAFSASAYAAQWNVTEANKAGIKRAQGTWTVTTEGDKVTGKSEMQLDNGSVLTYKLDGELTGGVYTLKLVDRTDSKKNCVWTGKPVEGAHNVYFGEAACDGEKMMIRGGQN
;
A
#
# COMPACT_ATOMS: atom_id res chain seq x y z
N MET A 1 -38.56 50.51 -2.59
CA MET A 1 -38.07 49.28 -3.25
C MET A 1 -36.84 48.80 -2.49
N ILE A 2 -37.01 47.85 -1.56
CA ILE A 2 -35.90 47.25 -0.79
C ILE A 2 -35.45 46.02 -1.56
N LYS A 3 -34.26 46.08 -2.15
CA LYS A 3 -33.60 44.94 -2.80
C LYS A 3 -32.94 44.10 -1.71
N LEU A 4 -33.56 42.99 -1.31
CA LEU A 4 -32.88 41.95 -0.52
C LEU A 4 -31.93 41.19 -1.46
N ALA A 5 -30.63 41.43 -1.30
CA ALA A 5 -29.60 40.61 -1.90
C ALA A 5 -29.48 39.32 -1.07
N LEU A 6 -29.88 38.20 -1.67
CA LEU A 6 -29.75 36.87 -1.10
C LEU A 6 -28.28 36.41 -1.25
N THR A 7 -27.49 36.52 -0.19
CA THR A 7 -26.13 35.98 -0.13
C THR A 7 -26.20 34.48 0.13
N THR A 8 -26.14 33.68 -0.92
CA THR A 8 -26.02 32.22 -0.83
C THR A 8 -24.63 31.86 -0.33
N ALA A 9 -24.50 31.60 0.98
CA ALA A 9 -23.30 30.98 1.54
C ALA A 9 -23.27 29.51 1.09
N LEU A 10 -22.40 29.19 0.13
CA LEU A 10 -22.07 27.81 -0.21
C LEU A 10 -21.27 27.22 0.95
N ALA A 11 -21.93 26.46 1.82
CA ALA A 11 -21.24 25.60 2.78
C ALA A 11 -20.51 24.51 1.98
N ALA A 12 -19.19 24.63 1.84
CA ALA A 12 -18.36 23.56 1.34
C ALA A 12 -18.45 22.38 2.32
N ALA A 13 -19.29 21.40 2.00
CA ALA A 13 -19.28 20.11 2.67
C ALA A 13 -17.92 19.47 2.38
N ALA A 14 -17.00 19.57 3.33
CA ALA A 14 -15.76 18.81 3.30
C ALA A 14 -16.14 17.33 3.36
N PHE A 15 -16.05 16.63 2.23
CA PHE A 15 -16.16 15.18 2.19
C PHE A 15 -14.94 14.62 2.93
N SER A 16 -15.06 14.41 4.23
CA SER A 16 -14.08 13.69 5.02
C SER A 16 -14.10 12.23 4.58
N ALA A 17 -13.21 11.87 3.65
CA ALA A 17 -12.92 10.47 3.36
C ALA A 17 -12.43 9.82 4.65
N SER A 18 -13.13 8.79 5.13
CA SER A 18 -12.73 8.06 6.32
C SER A 18 -11.41 7.32 6.03
N ALA A 19 -10.34 7.72 6.72
CA ALA A 19 -9.08 6.99 6.70
C ALA A 19 -9.22 5.68 7.47
N TYR A 20 -8.86 4.57 6.84
CA TYR A 20 -8.83 3.24 7.46
C TYR A 20 -7.40 2.74 7.51
N ALA A 21 -6.98 2.24 8.67
CA ALA A 21 -5.68 1.63 8.87
C ALA A 21 -5.82 0.13 9.15
N ALA A 22 -4.99 -0.69 8.52
CA ALA A 22 -4.92 -2.12 8.72
C ALA A 22 -3.49 -2.61 8.90
N GLN A 23 -3.34 -3.69 9.65
CA GLN A 23 -2.10 -4.44 9.73
C GLN A 23 -2.18 -5.66 8.80
N TRP A 24 -1.14 -5.87 8.00
CA TRP A 24 -1.07 -6.95 7.03
C TRP A 24 0.11 -7.86 7.37
N ASN A 25 -0.07 -9.18 7.26
CA ASN A 25 1.02 -10.14 7.26
C ASN A 25 1.58 -10.27 5.85
N VAL A 26 2.89 -10.03 5.69
CA VAL A 26 3.50 -9.89 4.36
C VAL A 26 4.68 -10.85 4.19
N THR A 27 4.78 -11.44 3.01
CA THR A 27 5.90 -12.25 2.56
C THR A 27 6.42 -11.73 1.22
N GLU A 28 7.74 -11.52 1.13
CA GLU A 28 8.44 -11.26 -0.14
C GLU A 28 9.18 -12.53 -0.58
N ALA A 29 9.07 -12.87 -1.87
CA ALA A 29 9.77 -13.99 -2.49
C ALA A 29 10.42 -13.55 -3.81
N ASN A 30 11.52 -14.20 -4.20
CA ASN A 30 12.08 -13.98 -5.54
C ASN A 30 11.17 -14.60 -6.63
N LYS A 31 11.50 -14.39 -7.91
CA LYS A 31 10.76 -14.99 -9.04
C LYS A 31 10.64 -16.52 -8.99
N ALA A 32 11.57 -17.20 -8.34
CA ALA A 32 11.54 -18.66 -8.18
C ALA A 32 10.66 -19.11 -6.99
N GLY A 33 9.96 -18.19 -6.31
CA GLY A 33 9.11 -18.50 -5.16
C GLY A 33 9.87 -18.70 -3.85
N ILE A 34 11.19 -18.48 -3.84
CA ILE A 34 12.00 -18.60 -2.62
C ILE A 34 11.76 -17.37 -1.76
N LYS A 35 11.24 -17.58 -0.55
CA LYS A 35 11.02 -16.52 0.44
C LYS A 35 12.33 -15.80 0.76
N ARG A 36 12.30 -14.47 0.76
CA ARG A 36 13.42 -13.59 1.05
C ARG A 36 13.18 -12.68 2.25
N ALA A 37 11.93 -12.32 2.50
CA ALA A 37 11.55 -11.53 3.66
C ALA A 37 10.15 -11.89 4.15
N GLN A 38 9.90 -11.65 5.43
CA GLN A 38 8.55 -11.71 6.00
C GLN A 38 8.39 -10.70 7.14
N GLY A 39 7.15 -10.33 7.46
CA GLY A 39 6.85 -9.41 8.55
C GLY A 39 5.49 -8.78 8.37
N THR A 40 5.38 -7.50 8.75
CA THR A 40 4.11 -6.79 8.74
C THR A 40 4.17 -5.49 7.96
N TRP A 41 3.05 -5.15 7.33
CA TRP A 41 2.78 -3.79 6.86
C TRP A 41 1.70 -3.16 7.72
N THR A 42 1.85 -1.88 8.03
CA THR A 42 0.74 -1.03 8.46
C THR A 42 0.34 -0.18 7.27
N VAL A 43 -0.86 -0.39 6.76
CA VAL A 43 -1.40 0.26 5.55
C VAL A 43 -2.53 1.18 5.96
N THR A 44 -2.51 2.43 5.49
CA THR A 44 -3.57 3.42 5.68
C THR A 44 -4.12 3.82 4.31
N THR A 45 -5.43 3.70 4.15
CA THR A 45 -6.14 4.08 2.93
C THR A 45 -7.09 5.23 3.22
N GLU A 46 -6.98 6.32 2.45
CA GLU A 46 -7.83 7.51 2.54
C GLU A 46 -8.29 7.89 1.13
N GLY A 47 -9.54 7.57 0.80
CA GLY A 47 -9.99 7.58 -0.60
C GLY A 47 -9.15 6.61 -1.43
N ASP A 48 -8.63 7.08 -2.56
CA ASP A 48 -7.76 6.27 -3.43
C ASP A 48 -6.31 6.27 -2.94
N LYS A 49 -5.92 7.16 -2.01
CA LYS A 49 -4.54 7.25 -1.55
C LYS A 49 -4.22 6.16 -0.54
N VAL A 50 -3.07 5.53 -0.70
CA VAL A 50 -2.54 4.52 0.21
C VAL A 50 -1.16 4.94 0.71
N THR A 51 -0.99 4.93 2.03
CA THR A 51 0.29 5.17 2.69
C THR A 51 0.57 4.09 3.73
N GLY A 52 1.80 3.98 4.20
CA GLY A 52 2.10 3.01 5.24
C GLY A 52 3.57 2.83 5.54
N LYS A 53 3.84 1.83 6.36
CA LYS A 53 5.19 1.41 6.72
C LYS A 53 5.29 -0.11 6.77
N SER A 54 6.51 -0.59 6.58
CA SER A 54 6.86 -1.99 6.59
C SER A 54 7.89 -2.27 7.68
N GLU A 55 7.65 -3.33 8.44
CA GLU A 55 8.52 -3.88 9.46
C GLU A 55 8.73 -5.37 9.14
N MET A 56 9.85 -5.67 8.47
CA MET A 56 10.14 -7.00 7.91
C MET A 56 11.49 -7.51 8.37
N GLN A 57 11.69 -8.81 8.21
CA GLN A 57 12.96 -9.48 8.45
C GLN A 57 13.36 -10.28 7.20
N LEU A 58 14.61 -10.13 6.79
CA LEU A 58 15.23 -10.92 5.72
C LEU A 58 15.47 -12.36 6.17
N ASP A 59 15.69 -13.26 5.21
CA ASP A 59 16.04 -14.67 5.43
C ASP A 59 17.30 -14.87 6.28
N ASN A 60 18.23 -13.92 6.24
CA ASN A 60 19.45 -13.89 7.05
C ASN A 60 19.28 -13.25 8.45
N GLY A 61 18.05 -12.90 8.81
CA GLY A 61 17.72 -12.30 10.11
C GLY A 61 17.87 -10.78 10.20
N SER A 62 18.42 -10.11 9.18
CA SER A 62 18.54 -8.66 9.14
C SER A 62 17.18 -7.98 9.02
N VAL A 63 17.05 -6.78 9.58
CA VAL A 63 15.82 -5.98 9.50
C VAL A 63 15.70 -5.34 8.11
N LEU A 64 14.50 -5.42 7.53
CA LEU A 64 14.09 -4.73 6.32
C LEU A 64 12.94 -3.78 6.65
N THR A 65 13.11 -2.49 6.38
CA THR A 65 12.04 -1.49 6.53
C THR A 65 11.92 -0.65 5.27
N TYR A 66 10.71 -0.13 5.05
CA TYR A 66 10.39 0.82 3.99
C TYR A 66 9.03 1.47 4.25
N LYS A 67 8.75 2.57 3.55
CA LYS A 67 7.44 3.20 3.51
C LYS A 67 6.65 2.69 2.31
N LEU A 68 5.32 2.74 2.43
CA LEU A 68 4.39 2.49 1.34
C LEU A 68 3.82 3.85 0.90
N ASP A 69 3.84 4.12 -0.39
CA ASP A 69 3.23 5.32 -0.97
C ASP A 69 2.63 5.00 -2.33
N GLY A 70 1.33 5.22 -2.49
CA GLY A 70 0.66 4.91 -3.74
C GLY A 70 -0.85 5.02 -3.63
N GLU A 71 -1.54 4.13 -4.34
CA GLU A 71 -2.98 4.21 -4.52
C GLU A 71 -3.68 2.85 -4.58
N LEU A 72 -4.98 2.87 -4.35
CA LEU A 72 -5.92 1.76 -4.50
C LEU A 72 -7.00 2.15 -5.49
N THR A 73 -6.98 1.53 -6.67
CA THR A 73 -7.95 1.83 -7.74
C THR A 73 -8.59 0.53 -8.21
N GLY A 74 -9.92 0.44 -8.13
CA GLY A 74 -10.65 -0.75 -8.59
C GLY A 74 -10.25 -2.04 -7.89
N GLY A 75 -9.83 -1.96 -6.61
CA GLY A 75 -9.36 -3.11 -5.83
C GLY A 75 -7.91 -3.53 -6.12
N VAL A 76 -7.19 -2.80 -6.98
CA VAL A 76 -5.78 -3.05 -7.28
C VAL A 76 -4.92 -2.01 -6.56
N TYR A 77 -3.99 -2.50 -5.73
CA TYR A 77 -3.00 -1.66 -5.07
C TYR A 77 -1.82 -1.40 -6.02
N THR A 78 -1.38 -0.15 -6.11
CA THR A 78 -0.12 0.23 -6.77
C THR A 78 0.72 1.03 -5.78
N LEU A 79 1.72 0.40 -5.16
CA LEU A 79 2.49 0.97 -4.06
C LEU A 79 3.98 1.06 -4.39
N LYS A 80 4.55 2.25 -4.22
CA LYS A 80 6.00 2.44 -4.18
C LYS A 80 6.53 1.98 -2.82
N LEU A 81 7.62 1.21 -2.84
CA LEU A 81 8.33 0.80 -1.63
C LEU A 81 9.50 1.77 -1.46
N VAL A 82 9.28 2.80 -0.66
CA VAL A 82 10.16 3.97 -0.54
C VAL A 82 11.13 3.79 0.62
N ASP A 83 12.36 4.27 0.46
CA ASP A 83 13.41 4.21 1.50
C ASP A 83 13.71 2.78 1.98
N ARG A 84 13.68 1.79 1.07
CA ARG A 84 14.09 0.42 1.40
C ARG A 84 15.50 0.40 1.96
N THR A 85 15.65 -0.28 3.09
CA THR A 85 16.95 -0.47 3.77
C THR A 85 17.82 -1.54 3.14
N ASP A 86 17.29 -2.34 2.21
CA ASP A 86 18.09 -3.23 1.37
C ASP A 86 18.66 -2.50 0.14
N SER A 87 19.37 -3.25 -0.70
CA SER A 87 20.00 -2.71 -1.92
C SER A 87 18.99 -2.43 -3.06
N LYS A 88 17.70 -2.80 -2.91
CA LYS A 88 16.71 -2.62 -3.97
C LYS A 88 16.24 -1.18 -4.04
N LYS A 89 16.06 -0.68 -5.26
CA LYS A 89 15.66 0.71 -5.53
C LYS A 89 14.49 0.76 -6.51
N ASN A 90 13.75 1.87 -6.45
CA ASN A 90 12.62 2.20 -7.32
C ASN A 90 11.56 1.08 -7.45
N CYS A 91 11.34 0.37 -6.33
CA CYS A 91 10.40 -0.75 -6.30
C CYS A 91 8.95 -0.26 -6.35
N VAL A 92 8.18 -0.76 -7.32
CA VAL A 92 6.73 -0.55 -7.41
C VAL A 92 6.04 -1.91 -7.38
N TRP A 93 5.19 -2.11 -6.38
CA TRP A 93 4.36 -3.30 -6.23
C TRP A 93 2.95 -3.07 -6.77
N THR A 94 2.47 -4.00 -7.58
CA THR A 94 1.06 -4.04 -8.02
C THR A 94 0.38 -5.27 -7.46
N GLY A 95 -0.50 -5.08 -6.48
CA GLY A 95 -1.21 -6.15 -5.78
C GLY A 95 -2.66 -6.28 -6.21
N LYS A 96 -3.09 -7.52 -6.50
CA LYS A 96 -4.49 -7.84 -6.83
C LYS A 96 -5.08 -8.80 -5.81
N PRO A 97 -6.39 -8.75 -5.57
CA PRO A 97 -7.06 -9.73 -4.71
C PRO A 97 -6.86 -11.14 -5.26
N VAL A 98 -6.60 -12.09 -4.37
CA VAL A 98 -6.45 -13.51 -4.72
C VAL A 98 -7.82 -14.17 -4.71
N GLU A 99 -8.20 -14.78 -5.84
CA GLU A 99 -9.47 -15.50 -5.95
C GLU A 99 -9.57 -16.62 -4.91
N GLY A 100 -10.72 -16.71 -4.24
CA GLY A 100 -10.97 -17.70 -3.19
C GLY A 100 -10.27 -17.43 -1.85
N ALA A 101 -9.48 -16.36 -1.72
CA ALA A 101 -8.85 -15.96 -0.47
C ALA A 101 -9.38 -14.61 0.00
N HIS A 102 -10.00 -14.59 1.18
CA HIS A 102 -10.47 -13.35 1.79
C HIS A 102 -9.29 -12.48 2.24
N ASN A 103 -9.31 -11.19 1.91
CA ASN A 103 -8.32 -10.20 2.36
C ASN A 103 -6.85 -10.49 1.98
N VAL A 104 -6.62 -11.31 0.95
CA VAL A 104 -5.26 -11.61 0.47
C VAL A 104 -5.03 -10.90 -0.86
N TYR A 105 -3.92 -10.17 -0.92
CA TYR A 105 -3.44 -9.50 -2.11
C TYR A 105 -2.10 -10.07 -2.52
N PHE A 106 -1.92 -10.29 -3.82
CA PHE A 106 -0.70 -10.85 -4.38
C PHE A 106 -0.31 -10.12 -5.65
N GLY A 107 0.99 -9.99 -5.87
CA GLY A 107 1.49 -9.47 -7.13
C GLY A 107 2.99 -9.22 -7.14
N GLU A 108 3.45 -8.69 -8.28
CA GLU A 108 4.86 -8.43 -8.55
C GLU A 108 5.25 -7.04 -8.04
N ALA A 109 6.43 -6.94 -7.46
CA ALA A 109 7.16 -5.71 -7.25
C ALA A 109 8.33 -5.64 -8.23
N ALA A 110 8.25 -4.68 -9.16
CA ALA A 110 9.33 -4.38 -10.10
C ALA A 110 10.27 -3.36 -9.45
N CYS A 111 11.53 -3.73 -9.29
CA CYS A 111 12.61 -2.87 -8.82
C CYS A 111 13.63 -2.68 -9.95
N ASP A 112 14.61 -1.81 -9.74
CA ASP A 112 15.72 -1.67 -10.69
C ASP A 112 16.48 -2.99 -10.85
N GLY A 113 16.47 -3.55 -12.07
CA GLY A 113 17.22 -4.76 -12.43
C GLY A 113 16.66 -6.09 -11.92
N GLU A 114 15.66 -6.09 -11.04
CA GLU A 114 15.06 -7.31 -10.50
C GLU A 114 13.56 -7.20 -10.22
N LYS A 115 12.91 -8.35 -10.03
CA LYS A 115 11.49 -8.41 -9.65
C LYS A 115 11.33 -9.42 -8.53
N MET A 116 10.37 -9.15 -7.65
CA MET A 116 10.01 -10.02 -6.54
C MET A 116 8.49 -10.14 -6.43
N MET A 117 8.01 -11.22 -5.85
CA MET A 117 6.59 -11.43 -5.58
C MET A 117 6.30 -11.06 -4.13
N ILE A 118 5.23 -10.31 -3.90
CA ILE A 118 4.77 -9.95 -2.56
C ILE A 118 3.35 -10.46 -2.37
N ARG A 119 3.14 -11.15 -1.25
CA ARG A 119 1.83 -11.57 -0.75
C ARG A 119 1.54 -10.84 0.55
N GLY A 120 0.45 -10.09 0.61
CA GLY A 120 -0.05 -9.46 1.83
C GLY A 120 -1.42 -10.03 2.22
N GLY A 121 -1.58 -10.45 3.47
CA GLY A 121 -2.87 -10.79 4.05
C GLY A 121 -3.28 -9.71 5.05
N GLN A 122 -4.36 -8.99 4.76
CA GLN A 122 -4.92 -7.97 5.62
C GLN A 122 -5.66 -8.62 6.81
N ASN A 123 -5.28 -8.23 8.02
CA ASN A 123 -5.87 -8.71 9.28
C ASN A 123 -7.13 -7.92 9.66
#